data_AF-A0A933C7Y4-F1
#
_entry.id   AF-A0A933C7Y4-F1
#
_cell.length_a   1.000
_cell.length_b   1.000
_cell.length_c   1.000
_cell.angle_alpha   90.00
_cell.angle_beta   90.00
_cell.angle_gamma   90.00
#
_symmetry.space_group_name_H-M   'P 1'
#
loop_
_entity.id
_entity.type
_entity.pdbx_description
1 polymer ?
#
loop_
_entity_poly.entity_id
_entity_poly.type
_entity_poly.pdbx_seq_one_letter_code
_entity_poly.pdbx_strand_id
1 'polypeptide(L)'
;MTRLLLGGALGLLLTLASSAAPAPGGDGLDGTRWTVREKTFKAKIFFWRYDELSFQEGAVASAQARREGFGPAPFTASRPGESSAWTATMLSPEHGKLVWEGRKDGSRMEGTRTWMRPDGRTKTTAWSAKQRLP
;
A
#
# COMPACT_ATOMS: atom_id res chain seq x y z
N MET A 1 -13.74 4.18 70.52
CA MET A 1 -14.54 3.07 69.95
C MET A 1 -15.24 3.65 68.73
N THR A 2 -15.09 3.23 67.47
CA THR A 2 -14.48 2.06 66.84
C THR A 2 -14.25 2.39 65.35
N ARG A 3 -13.16 1.87 64.77
CA ARG A 3 -12.76 1.98 63.36
C ARG A 3 -13.45 0.91 62.47
N LEU A 4 -13.14 0.98 61.16
CA LEU A 4 -13.23 -0.04 60.08
C LEU A 4 -14.55 -0.11 59.31
N LEU A 5 -14.61 -0.38 58.00
CA LEU A 5 -13.69 -0.41 56.84
C LEU A 5 -14.58 -0.71 55.61
N LEU A 6 -14.05 -0.45 54.41
CA LEU A 6 -14.22 -1.13 53.10
C LEU A 6 -14.37 -0.02 52.03
N GLY A 7 -13.45 0.17 51.09
CA GLY A 7 -12.67 -0.83 50.38
C GLY A 7 -13.23 -0.93 48.97
N GLY A 8 -12.83 -0.03 48.08
CA GLY A 8 -13.32 0.03 46.70
C GLY A 8 -12.25 0.55 45.75
N ALA A 9 -11.19 -0.24 45.54
CA ALA A 9 -10.22 0.00 44.49
C ALA A 9 -10.70 -0.70 43.22
N LEU A 10 -11.44 0.01 42.38
CA LEU A 10 -11.83 -0.47 41.05
C LEU A 10 -10.64 -0.22 40.11
N GLY A 11 -9.81 -1.25 39.93
CA GLY A 11 -8.69 -1.23 39.00
C GLY A 11 -9.18 -1.18 37.55
N LEU A 12 -8.97 -0.05 36.90
CA LEU A 12 -9.22 0.11 35.47
C LEU A 12 -8.08 -0.56 34.69
N LEU A 13 -8.29 -1.80 34.24
CA LEU A 13 -7.39 -2.46 33.28
C LEU A 13 -7.53 -1.76 31.93
N LEU A 14 -6.59 -0.86 31.60
CA LEU A 14 -6.38 -0.41 30.23
C LEU A 14 -5.84 -1.59 29.41
N THR A 15 -6.70 -2.21 28.61
CA THR A 15 -6.27 -3.10 27.53
C THR A 15 -5.64 -2.24 26.43
N LEU A 16 -4.31 -2.13 26.43
CA LEU A 16 -3.57 -1.64 25.29
C LEU A 16 -3.76 -2.62 24.12
N ALA A 17 -4.71 -2.33 23.24
CA ALA A 17 -4.74 -2.90 21.91
C ALA A 17 -3.48 -2.42 21.17
N SER A 18 -2.41 -3.20 21.28
CA SER A 18 -1.21 -2.98 20.47
C SER A 18 -1.59 -3.25 19.02
N SER A 19 -1.95 -2.19 18.29
CA SER A 19 -1.95 -2.22 16.84
C SER A 19 -0.48 -2.32 16.44
N ALA A 20 0.02 -3.55 16.32
CA ALA A 20 1.33 -3.80 15.78
C ALA A 20 1.30 -3.34 14.32
N ALA A 21 1.80 -2.13 14.07
CA ALA A 21 2.13 -1.70 12.73
C ALA A 21 3.06 -2.76 12.13
N PRO A 22 2.79 -3.25 10.90
CA PRO A 22 3.69 -4.19 10.25
C PRO A 22 5.09 -3.59 10.20
N ALA A 23 6.08 -4.35 10.66
CA ALA A 23 7.46 -3.90 10.71
C ALA A 23 7.96 -3.58 9.29
N PRO A 24 8.60 -2.42 9.07
CA PRO A 24 9.24 -2.11 7.80
C PRO A 24 10.45 -3.02 7.62
N GLY A 25 10.66 -3.58 6.43
CA GLY A 25 11.85 -4.38 6.11
C GLY A 25 11.74 -5.90 6.20
N GLY A 26 10.53 -6.47 6.13
CA GLY A 26 10.33 -7.92 6.17
C GLY A 26 9.62 -8.55 4.97
N ASP A 27 9.28 -7.80 3.92
CA ASP A 27 8.35 -8.25 2.86
C ASP A 27 8.98 -8.53 1.48
N GLY A 28 10.27 -8.22 1.33
CA GLY A 28 10.99 -8.34 0.06
C GLY A 28 10.55 -7.33 -1.01
N LEU A 29 9.87 -6.25 -0.62
CA LEU A 29 9.50 -5.11 -1.45
C LEU A 29 10.29 -3.85 -1.08
N ASP A 30 10.55 -3.61 0.20
CA ASP A 30 11.32 -2.44 0.62
C ASP A 30 12.69 -2.35 -0.06
N GLY A 31 13.06 -1.15 -0.52
CA GLY A 31 14.29 -0.87 -1.25
C GLY A 31 14.24 -1.22 -2.75
N THR A 32 13.11 -1.68 -3.28
CA THR A 32 12.97 -2.11 -4.67
C THR A 32 12.30 -1.05 -5.56
N ARG A 33 12.62 -1.09 -6.86
CA ARG A 33 12.01 -0.26 -7.90
C ARG A 33 11.45 -1.11 -9.03
N TRP A 34 10.32 -0.71 -9.59
CA TRP A 34 9.58 -1.50 -10.57
C TRP A 34 9.06 -0.65 -11.72
N THR A 35 9.23 -1.13 -12.94
CA THR A 35 8.61 -0.52 -14.13
C THR A 35 7.26 -1.17 -14.39
N VAL A 36 6.19 -0.42 -14.19
CA VAL A 36 4.79 -0.85 -14.35
C VAL A 36 4.29 -0.59 -15.77
N ARG A 37 3.46 -1.51 -16.26
CA ARG A 37 2.77 -1.49 -17.55
C ARG A 37 1.29 -1.77 -17.34
N GLU A 38 0.42 -0.87 -17.79
CA GLU A 38 -1.02 -1.13 -17.81
C GLU A 38 -1.36 -2.22 -18.84
N LYS A 39 -2.15 -3.23 -18.45
CA LYS A 39 -2.65 -4.29 -19.35
C LYS A 39 -3.90 -3.83 -20.11
N THR A 40 -3.91 -2.62 -20.67
CA THR A 40 -5.02 -2.12 -21.50
C THR A 40 -4.71 -2.24 -23.00
N PHE A 41 -5.74 -2.44 -23.83
CA PHE A 41 -5.57 -2.44 -25.29
C PHE A 41 -4.95 -1.13 -25.79
N LYS A 42 -5.36 0.01 -25.21
CA LYS A 42 -4.74 1.32 -25.49
C LYS A 42 -3.26 1.38 -25.11
N ALA A 43 -2.86 0.81 -23.97
CA ALA A 43 -1.45 0.77 -23.57
C ALA A 43 -0.60 -0.16 -24.46
N LYS A 44 -1.21 -1.18 -25.08
CA LYS A 44 -0.53 -2.05 -26.07
C LYS A 44 -0.32 -1.34 -27.41
N ILE A 45 -1.23 -0.46 -27.82
CA ILE A 45 -1.16 0.26 -29.10
C ILE A 45 -0.31 1.53 -28.98
N PHE A 46 -0.44 2.24 -27.86
CA PHE A 46 0.32 3.44 -27.56
C PHE A 46 1.35 3.09 -26.48
N PHE A 47 2.56 2.71 -26.91
CA PHE A 47 3.77 2.31 -26.14
C PHE A 47 4.27 3.28 -25.02
N TRP A 48 3.42 4.16 -24.48
CA TRP A 48 3.83 5.37 -23.74
C TRP A 48 3.27 5.48 -22.32
N ARG A 49 2.79 4.38 -21.72
CA ARG A 49 2.24 4.40 -20.33
C ARG A 49 3.04 3.48 -19.41
N TYR A 50 4.31 3.84 -19.20
CA TYR A 50 5.09 3.31 -18.10
C TYR A 50 4.82 4.15 -16.84
N ASP A 51 4.76 3.47 -15.71
CA ASP A 51 4.85 4.07 -14.38
C ASP A 51 6.03 3.44 -13.65
N GLU A 52 6.56 4.14 -12.66
CA GLU A 52 7.62 3.63 -11.78
C GLU A 52 7.08 3.55 -10.35
N LEU A 53 7.07 2.35 -9.79
CA LEU A 53 6.81 2.14 -8.37
C LEU A 53 8.13 2.03 -7.63
N SER A 54 8.27 2.81 -6.56
CA SER A 54 9.39 2.73 -5.62
C SER A 54 8.86 2.37 -4.25
N PHE A 55 9.40 1.29 -3.67
CA PHE A 55 9.10 0.86 -2.30
C PHE A 55 10.28 1.23 -1.43
N GLN A 56 10.06 2.04 -0.41
CA GLN A 56 11.12 2.54 0.47
C GLN A 56 10.53 2.82 1.85
N GLU A 57 11.20 2.31 2.89
CA GLU A 57 10.88 2.58 4.29
C GLU A 57 9.40 2.30 4.64
N GLY A 58 8.84 1.19 4.13
CA GLY A 58 7.45 0.79 4.38
C GLY A 58 6.40 1.58 3.58
N ALA A 59 6.84 2.45 2.66
CA ALA A 59 5.97 3.23 1.79
C ALA A 59 6.19 2.91 0.31
N VAL A 60 5.13 3.03 -0.48
CA VAL A 60 5.18 2.95 -1.93
C VAL A 60 4.86 4.30 -2.55
N ALA A 61 5.61 4.68 -3.58
CA ALA A 61 5.38 5.86 -4.39
C ALA A 61 5.22 5.48 -5.87
N SER A 62 4.29 6.14 -6.56
CA SER A 62 4.11 6.03 -8.02
C SER A 62 4.51 7.35 -8.69
N ALA A 63 5.40 7.28 -9.68
CA ALA A 63 5.86 8.46 -10.42
C ALA A 63 4.71 9.16 -11.18
N GLN A 64 3.79 8.39 -11.77
CA GLN A 64 2.61 8.95 -12.43
C GLN A 64 1.60 9.48 -11.41
N ALA A 65 1.32 8.75 -10.32
CA ALA A 65 0.36 9.20 -9.32
C ALA A 65 0.82 10.52 -8.64
N ARG A 66 2.13 10.71 -8.44
CA ARG A 66 2.68 11.99 -7.97
C ARG A 66 2.36 13.17 -8.88
N ARG A 67 2.34 12.97 -10.21
CA ARG A 67 1.95 14.02 -11.16
C ARG A 67 0.46 14.36 -11.07
N GLU A 68 -0.34 13.41 -10.58
CA GLU A 68 -1.77 13.57 -10.30
C GLU A 68 -2.01 13.92 -8.81
N GLY A 69 -1.00 14.42 -8.09
CA GLY A 69 -1.14 14.92 -6.71
C GLY A 69 -1.29 13.84 -5.63
N PHE A 70 -1.08 12.56 -5.95
CA PHE A 70 -1.03 11.49 -4.95
C PHE A 70 0.35 11.41 -4.31
N GLY A 71 0.39 11.45 -2.98
CA GLY A 71 1.62 11.24 -2.22
C GLY A 71 2.01 9.76 -2.08
N PRO A 72 3.24 9.46 -1.62
CA PRO A 72 3.60 8.12 -1.14
C PRO A 72 2.64 7.66 -0.05
N ALA A 73 2.40 6.36 0.02
CA ALA A 73 1.49 5.77 1.00
C ALA A 73 2.11 4.53 1.65
N PRO A 74 1.80 4.25 2.93
CA PRO A 74 2.19 3.00 3.53
C PRO A 74 1.58 1.83 2.74
N PHE A 75 2.35 0.76 2.61
CA PHE A 75 1.85 -0.49 2.05
C PHE A 75 1.82 -1.58 3.12
N THR A 76 0.93 -2.54 2.93
CA THR A 76 0.92 -3.77 3.70
C THR A 76 1.23 -4.93 2.77
N ALA A 77 2.03 -5.87 3.24
CA ALA A 77 2.38 -7.06 2.49
C ALA A 77 2.12 -8.32 3.32
N SER A 78 1.70 -9.39 2.64
CA SER A 78 1.69 -10.73 3.22
C SER A 78 3.12 -11.19 3.52
N ARG A 79 3.28 -12.14 4.45
CA ARG A 79 4.58 -12.66 4.91
C ARG A 79 5.59 -12.87 3.76
N PRO A 80 6.88 -12.62 4.01
CA PRO A 80 7.95 -12.82 3.03
C PRO A 80 7.99 -14.25 2.49
N GLY A 81 8.24 -14.37 1.19
CA GLY A 81 8.38 -15.63 0.46
C GLY A 81 8.55 -15.39 -1.05
N GLU A 82 8.54 -16.46 -1.86
CA GLU A 82 8.63 -16.34 -3.33
C GLU A 82 7.45 -15.55 -3.93
N SER A 83 6.29 -15.61 -3.28
CA SER A 83 5.09 -14.90 -3.68
C SER A 83 4.51 -14.07 -2.53
N SER A 84 4.63 -12.75 -2.59
CA SER A 84 4.02 -11.83 -1.61
C SER A 84 2.92 -10.96 -2.25
N ALA A 85 1.73 -10.96 -1.64
CA ALA A 85 0.66 -10.03 -1.98
C ALA A 85 0.85 -8.73 -1.19
N TRP A 86 0.50 -7.59 -1.78
CA TRP A 86 0.58 -6.30 -1.12
C TRP A 86 -0.56 -5.36 -1.54
N THR A 87 -0.87 -4.40 -0.69
CA THR A 87 -1.80 -3.32 -0.99
C THR A 87 -1.32 -1.98 -0.45
N ALA A 88 -1.69 -0.90 -1.13
CA ALA A 88 -1.47 0.46 -0.66
C ALA A 88 -2.63 1.36 -1.08
N THR A 89 -2.98 2.31 -0.22
CA THR A 89 -4.01 3.32 -0.51
C THR A 89 -3.38 4.71 -0.52
N MET A 90 -3.29 5.31 -1.70
CA MET A 90 -2.84 6.68 -1.89
C MET A 90 -4.04 7.63 -1.94
N LEU A 91 -3.87 8.83 -1.37
CA LEU A 91 -4.89 9.87 -1.33
C LEU A 91 -4.39 11.13 -2.04
N SER A 92 -5.31 11.81 -2.73
CA SER A 92 -5.12 13.13 -3.32
C SER A 92 -6.35 13.97 -2.97
N PRO A 93 -6.17 15.18 -2.39
CA PRO A 93 -7.30 16.07 -2.09
C PRO A 93 -8.15 16.41 -3.33
N GLU A 94 -7.49 16.54 -4.49
CA GLU A 94 -8.14 16.95 -5.74
C GLU A 94 -8.61 15.75 -6.58
N HIS A 95 -7.88 14.64 -6.51
CA HIS A 95 -8.06 13.51 -7.41
C HIS A 95 -8.68 12.28 -6.75
N GLY A 96 -8.91 12.29 -5.44
CA GLY A 96 -9.62 11.23 -4.72
C GLY A 96 -8.70 10.15 -4.16
N LYS A 97 -9.04 8.88 -4.39
CA LYS A 97 -8.38 7.72 -3.78
C LYS A 97 -7.87 6.76 -4.85
N LEU A 98 -6.62 6.33 -4.71
CA LEU A 98 -5.96 5.38 -5.60
C LEU A 98 -5.50 4.16 -4.80
N VAL A 99 -6.14 3.01 -5.03
CA VAL A 99 -5.81 1.75 -4.38
C VAL A 99 -4.97 0.91 -5.32
N TRP A 100 -3.84 0.43 -4.82
CA TRP A 100 -2.99 -0.54 -5.50
C TRP A 100 -3.11 -1.89 -4.79
N GLU A 101 -3.16 -2.94 -5.59
CA GLU A 101 -3.09 -4.33 -5.14
C GLU A 101 -2.13 -5.03 -6.07
N GLY A 102 -1.15 -5.75 -5.51
CA GLY A 102 -0.15 -6.44 -6.30
C GLY A 102 0.24 -7.77 -5.70
N ARG A 103 0.76 -8.64 -6.56
CA ARG A 103 1.41 -9.90 -6.20
C ARG A 103 2.78 -9.92 -6.84
N LYS A 104 3.82 -9.98 -6.02
CA LYS A 104 5.21 -10.18 -6.43
C LYS A 104 5.45 -11.68 -6.60
N ASP A 105 6.17 -12.03 -7.65
CA ASP A 105 6.70 -13.37 -7.94
C ASP A 105 8.12 -13.21 -8.50
N GLY A 106 9.12 -13.41 -7.65
CA GLY A 106 10.52 -13.13 -7.96
C GLY A 106 10.74 -11.68 -8.43
N SER A 107 11.19 -11.52 -9.67
CA SER A 107 11.47 -10.23 -10.34
C SER A 107 10.30 -9.69 -11.17
N ARG A 108 9.13 -10.33 -11.05
CA ARG A 108 7.88 -9.93 -11.71
C ARG A 108 6.83 -9.57 -10.68
N MET A 109 5.90 -8.74 -11.10
CA MET A 109 4.76 -8.37 -10.29
C MET A 109 3.56 -8.16 -11.19
N GLU A 110 2.36 -8.41 -10.68
CA GLU A 110 1.13 -8.05 -11.35
C GLU A 110 0.03 -7.71 -10.35
N GLY A 111 -1.02 -7.06 -10.84
CA GLY A 111 -2.14 -6.72 -9.99
C GLY A 111 -3.11 -5.74 -10.62
N THR A 112 -3.81 -5.02 -9.75
CA THR A 112 -4.86 -4.06 -10.09
C THR A 112 -4.58 -2.71 -9.45
N ARG A 113 -4.97 -1.65 -10.16
CA ARG A 113 -5.02 -0.29 -9.61
C ARG A 113 -6.41 0.25 -9.80
N THR A 114 -7.05 0.65 -8.71
CA THR A 114 -8.41 1.18 -8.70
C THR A 114 -8.38 2.64 -8.30
N TRP A 115 -8.75 3.51 -9.24
CA TRP A 115 -8.89 4.94 -8.99
C TRP A 115 -10.36 5.29 -8.77
N MET A 116 -10.68 5.76 -7.57
CA MET A 116 -11.96 6.34 -7.18
C MET A 116 -11.84 7.86 -7.18
N ARG A 117 -12.57 8.52 -8.08
CA ARG A 117 -12.63 9.98 -8.17
C ARG A 117 -13.53 10.58 -7.09
N PRO A 118 -13.39 11.87 -6.76
CA PRO A 118 -14.25 12.54 -5.77
C PRO A 118 -15.75 12.48 -6.12
N ASP A 119 -16.08 12.39 -7.40
CA ASP A 119 -17.46 12.25 -7.90
C ASP A 119 -18.02 10.81 -7.83
N GLY A 120 -17.28 9.88 -7.23
CA GLY A 120 -17.68 8.48 -7.07
C GLY A 120 -17.38 7.58 -8.29
N ARG A 121 -16.95 8.13 -9.42
CA ARG A 121 -16.55 7.30 -10.57
C ARG A 121 -15.31 6.48 -10.25
N THR A 122 -15.35 5.21 -10.63
CA THR A 122 -14.26 4.27 -10.37
C THR A 122 -13.70 3.71 -11.68
N LYS A 123 -12.37 3.58 -11.75
CA LYS A 123 -11.67 2.92 -12.84
C LYS A 123 -10.63 1.94 -12.29
N THR A 124 -10.85 0.66 -12.53
CA THR A 124 -9.88 -0.40 -12.25
C THR A 124 -9.07 -0.71 -13.50
N THR A 125 -7.76 -0.83 -13.36
CA THR A 125 -6.83 -1.14 -14.45
C THR A 125 -5.87 -2.22 -13.98
N ALA A 126 -5.84 -3.35 -14.70
CA ALA A 126 -4.85 -4.39 -14.47
C ALA A 126 -3.47 -3.93 -14.96
N TRP A 127 -2.42 -4.39 -14.29
CA TRP A 127 -1.04 -4.03 -14.62
C TRP A 127 -0.08 -5.20 -14.41
N SER A 128 1.09 -5.10 -15.01
CA SER A 128 2.26 -5.93 -14.68
C SER A 128 3.49 -5.06 -14.52
N ALA A 129 4.45 -5.52 -13.74
CA ALA A 129 5.70 -4.81 -13.51
C ALA A 129 6.89 -5.77 -13.58
N LYS A 130 8.05 -5.19 -13.90
CA LYS A 130 9.35 -5.85 -13.81
C LYS A 130 10.24 -5.07 -12.86
N GLN A 131 10.96 -5.77 -12.00
CA GLN A 131 11.90 -5.14 -11.10
C GLN A 131 13.03 -4.49 -11.92
N ARG A 132 13.39 -3.25 -11.59
CA ARG A 132 14.65 -2.66 -12.04
C ARG A 132 15.74 -3.20 -11.14
N LEU A 133 16.73 -3.84 -11.74
CA LEU A 133 17.98 -4.09 -11.05
C LEU A 133 18.67 -2.74 -10.79
N PRO A 134 19.37 -2.60 -9.65
CA PRO A 134 20.16 -1.40 -9.35
C PRO A 134 21.20 -1.09 -10.43
#